data_AF-A0A1T4JI85-F1
#
_entry.id   AF-A0A1T4JI85-F1
#
_cell.length_a   1.000
_cell.length_b   1.000
_cell.length_c   1.000
_cell.angle_alpha   90.00
_cell.angle_beta   90.00
_cell.angle_gamma   90.00
#
_symmetry.space_group_name_H-M   'P 1'
#
loop_
_entity.id
_entity.type
_entity.pdbx_description
1 polymer ?
#
loop_
_entity_poly.entity_id
_entity_poly.type
_entity_poly.pdbx_seq_one_letter_code
_entity_poly.pdbx_strand_id
1 'polypeptide(L)'
;MKLLIVIDMQNDFIDGALGTKAGVGGSSLSKKTEEITLLDVYKAVSEEEDTDRSVFNFHSNPNPKCPVGSKIHAVLDQPLDNAQKALEEELKKTTIKDLMGKL
;
A
#
# COMPACT_ATOMS: atom_id res chain seq x y z
N MET A 1 12.41 8.57 -22.84
CA MET A 1 11.08 8.29 -22.26
C MET A 1 11.33 7.59 -20.92
N LYS A 2 11.58 8.39 -19.87
CA LYS A 2 11.82 7.90 -18.50
C LYS A 2 10.45 7.56 -17.94
N LEU A 3 10.25 6.31 -17.57
CA LEU A 3 9.02 5.82 -16.99
C LEU A 3 8.74 6.63 -15.71
N LEU A 4 7.82 7.59 -15.81
CA LEU A 4 7.17 8.23 -14.68
C LEU A 4 6.46 7.12 -13.91
N ILE A 5 6.95 6.77 -12.73
CA ILE A 5 6.12 6.07 -11.75
C ILE A 5 6.00 7.04 -10.57
N VAL A 6 4.95 7.86 -10.70
CA VAL A 6 4.16 8.47 -9.62
C VAL A 6 4.94 9.41 -8.70
N ILE A 7 5.20 10.60 -9.24
CA ILE A 7 5.08 11.94 -8.61
C ILE A 7 5.13 11.97 -7.07
N ASP A 8 6.15 12.64 -6.53
CA ASP A 8 6.11 13.41 -5.27
C ASP A 8 4.77 13.40 -4.52
N MET A 9 4.60 12.52 -3.53
CA MET A 9 3.45 12.47 -2.61
C MET A 9 3.87 11.65 -1.37
N GLN A 10 4.45 12.15 -0.26
CA GLN A 10 4.58 13.52 0.23
C GLN A 10 5.89 13.76 1.03
N ASN A 11 6.80 12.79 1.13
CA ASN A 11 8.19 12.98 1.58
C ASN A 11 8.88 11.61 1.58
N ASP A 12 10.00 11.50 0.87
CA ASP A 12 10.99 10.42 0.93
C ASP A 12 10.52 9.10 1.56
N PHE A 13 10.02 8.18 0.73
CA PHE A 13 10.02 6.73 0.92
C PHE A 13 10.49 6.31 2.31
N ILE A 14 9.60 6.39 3.30
CA ILE A 14 9.92 6.10 4.69
C ILE A 14 10.40 4.63 4.67
N ASP A 15 11.70 4.39 4.91
CA ASP A 15 12.50 3.15 4.68
C ASP A 15 13.21 2.92 3.33
N GLY A 16 13.59 3.99 2.62
CA GLY A 16 14.80 4.01 1.79
C GLY A 16 14.77 3.23 0.48
N ALA A 17 13.70 3.32 -0.32
CA ALA A 17 13.68 2.85 -1.72
C ALA A 17 13.52 3.92 -2.80
N LEU A 18 13.46 5.22 -2.46
CA LEU A 18 13.77 6.32 -3.39
C LEU A 18 14.91 7.20 -2.87
N GLY A 19 15.64 7.86 -3.78
CA GLY A 19 16.65 8.87 -3.49
C GLY A 19 16.55 10.05 -4.46
N THR A 20 16.63 11.26 -3.92
CA THR A 20 16.65 12.52 -4.68
C THR A 20 18.02 13.21 -4.52
N LYS A 21 18.49 13.92 -5.55
CA LYS A 21 19.70 14.77 -5.48
C LYS A 21 19.28 16.22 -5.71
N ALA A 22 19.53 17.08 -4.72
CA ALA A 22 19.28 18.51 -4.86
C ALA A 22 19.99 19.08 -6.10
N GLY A 23 19.25 19.78 -6.95
CA GLY A 23 19.78 20.43 -8.16
C GLY A 23 19.70 19.61 -9.46
N VAL A 24 19.23 18.36 -9.43
CA VAL A 24 18.99 17.55 -10.64
C VAL A 24 17.53 17.08 -10.62
N GLY A 25 16.69 17.65 -11.48
CA GLY A 25 15.28 17.26 -11.56
C GLY A 25 15.12 15.75 -11.83
N GLY A 26 14.39 15.05 -10.95
CA GLY A 26 14.04 13.64 -11.09
C GLY A 26 14.23 12.83 -9.80
N SER A 27 13.52 11.70 -9.73
CA SER A 27 13.63 10.72 -8.64
C SER A 27 14.34 9.46 -9.14
N SER A 28 15.08 8.80 -8.26
CA SER A 28 15.74 7.52 -8.53
C SER A 28 15.33 6.46 -7.51
N LEU A 29 15.29 5.19 -7.92
CA LEU A 29 15.11 4.07 -6.99
C LEU A 29 16.36 3.94 -6.10
N SER A 30 16.17 3.85 -4.79
CA SER A 30 17.22 3.54 -3.83
C SER A 30 17.26 2.07 -3.39
N LYS A 31 16.29 1.24 -3.81
CA LYS A 31 16.42 -0.23 -3.85
C LYS A 31 16.43 -0.74 -5.27
N LYS A 32 16.94 -1.96 -5.47
CA LYS A 32 16.91 -2.60 -6.79
C LYS A 32 15.49 -3.01 -7.15
N THR A 33 15.16 -3.08 -8.45
CA THR A 33 13.80 -3.42 -8.90
C THR A 33 13.40 -4.86 -8.57
N GLU A 34 14.38 -5.74 -8.34
CA GLU A 34 14.21 -7.10 -7.80
C GLU A 34 13.76 -7.13 -6.33
N GLU A 35 14.01 -6.06 -5.58
CA GLU A 35 13.81 -5.99 -4.13
C GLU A 35 12.53 -5.22 -3.77
N ILE A 36 11.86 -4.63 -4.76
CA ILE A 36 10.63 -3.85 -4.57
C ILE A 36 9.45 -4.69 -5.06
N THR A 37 8.61 -5.11 -4.12
CA THR A 37 7.36 -5.83 -4.41
C THR A 37 6.21 -4.87 -4.67
N LEU A 38 5.12 -5.37 -5.25
CA LEU A 38 3.88 -4.61 -5.34
C LEU A 38 3.28 -4.28 -3.97
N LEU A 39 3.57 -5.08 -2.93
CA LEU A 39 3.14 -4.76 -1.57
C LEU A 39 3.86 -3.50 -1.06
N ASP A 40 5.16 -3.36 -1.34
CA ASP A 40 5.94 -2.19 -0.93
C ASP A 40 5.37 -0.92 -1.57
N VAL A 41 5.05 -0.99 -2.86
CA VAL A 41 4.38 0.12 -3.57
C VAL A 41 2.99 0.40 -3.00
N TYR A 42 2.20 -0.65 -2.75
CA TYR A 42 0.87 -0.53 -2.17
C TYR A 42 0.90 0.18 -0.79
N LYS A 43 1.88 -0.13 0.05
CA LYS A 43 2.05 0.53 1.35
C LYS A 43 2.54 1.98 1.20
N ALA A 44 3.46 2.24 0.29
CA ALA A 44 4.09 3.56 0.12
C ALA A 44 3.15 4.67 -0.39
N VAL A 45 2.03 4.33 -1.03
CA VAL A 45 1.10 5.30 -1.65
C VAL A 45 -0.03 5.76 -0.70
N SER A 46 -0.07 5.29 0.55
CA SER A 46 -1.15 5.64 1.49
C SER A 46 -0.90 6.94 2.26
N GLU A 47 -1.93 7.76 2.43
CA GLU A 47 -1.92 9.01 3.23
C GLU A 47 -2.22 8.78 4.72
N GLU A 48 -2.48 7.54 5.13
CA GLU A 48 -2.82 7.22 6.52
C GLU A 48 -1.54 7.04 7.35
N GLU A 49 -1.39 7.85 8.42
CA GLU A 49 -0.25 7.83 9.35
C GLU A 49 -0.11 6.48 10.10
N ASP A 50 -1.14 5.63 10.04
CA ASP A 50 -1.15 4.30 10.63
C ASP A 50 -0.66 3.24 9.63
N THR A 51 0.30 2.45 10.07
CA THR A 51 1.01 1.42 9.28
C THR A 51 0.14 0.24 8.80
N ASP A 52 -1.14 0.21 9.17
CA ASP A 52 -2.10 -0.86 8.83
C ASP A 52 -3.09 -0.38 7.76
N ARG A 53 -2.68 -0.53 6.50
CA ARG A 53 -3.55 -0.27 5.35
C ARG A 53 -4.60 -1.38 5.24
N SER A 54 -5.86 -1.06 5.54
CA SER A 54 -6.99 -1.95 5.27
C SER A 54 -7.72 -1.53 3.99
N VAL A 55 -7.99 -2.47 3.09
CA VAL A 55 -8.93 -2.26 1.96
C VAL A 55 -10.35 -1.98 2.46
N PHE A 56 -10.64 -2.40 3.70
CA PHE A 56 -11.96 -2.31 4.30
C PHE A 56 -11.97 -1.30 5.44
N ASN A 57 -12.72 -0.22 5.27
CA ASN A 57 -12.92 0.80 6.28
C ASN A 57 -14.24 0.59 7.01
N PHE A 58 -14.20 0.53 8.34
CA PHE A 58 -15.39 0.53 9.18
C PHE A 58 -15.55 1.85 9.92
N HIS A 59 -16.80 2.26 10.11
CA HIS A 59 -17.09 3.31 11.07
C HIS A 59 -16.91 2.79 12.49
N SER A 60 -16.03 3.45 13.26
CA SER A 60 -15.69 3.11 14.64
C SER A 60 -16.86 3.17 15.64
N ASN A 61 -17.98 3.80 15.26
CA ASN A 61 -19.13 3.96 16.14
C ASN A 61 -20.46 3.57 15.44
N PRO A 62 -20.70 2.28 15.20
CA PRO A 62 -21.99 1.83 14.66
C PRO A 62 -23.12 2.14 15.64
N ASN A 63 -24.30 2.49 15.11
CA ASN A 63 -25.47 2.78 15.95
C ASN A 63 -25.85 1.55 16.79
N PRO A 64 -25.78 1.61 18.13
CA PRO A 64 -26.06 0.46 19.00
C PRO A 64 -27.52 0.00 18.96
N LYS A 65 -28.44 0.88 18.52
CA LYS A 65 -29.86 0.53 18.34
C LYS A 65 -30.14 -0.16 17.01
N CYS A 66 -29.17 -0.22 16.10
CA CYS A 66 -29.31 -0.92 14.84
C CYS A 66 -29.03 -2.42 15.05
N PRO A 67 -30.00 -3.32 14.79
CA PRO A 67 -29.82 -4.77 15.00
C PRO A 67 -28.75 -5.38 14.09
N VAL A 68 -28.42 -4.71 12.97
CA VAL A 68 -27.35 -5.10 12.04
C VAL A 68 -26.04 -4.40 12.42
N GLY A 69 -26.06 -3.08 12.56
CA GLY A 69 -24.87 -2.27 12.82
C GLY A 69 -24.17 -2.62 14.13
N SER A 70 -24.92 -2.92 15.20
CA SER A 70 -24.34 -3.32 16.49
C SER A 70 -23.55 -4.64 16.48
N LYS A 71 -23.70 -5.45 15.42
CA LYS A 71 -23.05 -6.77 15.29
C LYS A 71 -22.08 -6.86 14.11
N ILE A 72 -21.95 -5.80 13.31
CA ILE A 72 -21.26 -5.88 12.02
C ILE A 72 -19.79 -6.23 12.16
N HIS A 73 -19.10 -5.65 13.15
CA HIS A 73 -17.72 -5.95 13.49
C HIS A 73 -17.51 -7.42 13.88
N ALA A 74 -18.37 -7.94 14.75
CA ALA A 74 -18.29 -9.33 15.21
C ALA A 74 -18.41 -10.37 14.08
N VAL A 75 -19.04 -10.01 12.95
CA VAL A 75 -19.26 -10.91 11.82
C VAL A 75 -18.29 -10.66 10.68
N LEU A 76 -17.88 -9.41 10.45
CA LEU A 76 -17.10 -9.04 9.27
C LEU A 76 -15.62 -8.80 9.52
N ASP A 77 -15.18 -8.48 10.74
CA ASP A 77 -13.77 -8.16 10.99
C ASP A 77 -12.84 -9.31 10.56
N GLN A 78 -13.13 -10.55 11.00
CA GLN A 78 -12.27 -11.70 10.67
C GLN A 78 -12.27 -12.09 9.18
N PRO A 79 -13.42 -12.21 8.48
CA PRO A 79 -13.43 -12.46 7.04
C PRO A 79 -12.68 -11.40 6.24
N LEU A 80 -12.80 -10.13 6.63
CA LEU A 80 -12.16 -9.03 5.91
C LEU A 80 -10.66 -8.94 6.20
N ASP A 81 -10.22 -9.21 7.43
CA ASP A 81 -8.79 -9.36 7.75
C ASP A 81 -8.16 -10.53 6.97
N ASN A 82 -8.86 -11.65 6.83
CA ASN A 82 -8.40 -12.76 6.00
C ASN A 82 -8.28 -12.37 4.52
N ALA A 83 -9.25 -11.61 4.01
CA ALA A 83 -9.21 -11.12 2.63
C ALA A 83 -8.06 -10.11 2.41
N GLN A 84 -7.82 -9.22 3.38
CA GLN A 84 -6.69 -8.29 3.37
C GLN A 84 -5.36 -9.05 3.31
N LYS A 85 -5.17 -10.04 4.19
CA LYS A 85 -3.97 -10.89 4.20
C LYS A 85 -3.76 -11.63 2.87
N ALA A 86 -4.83 -12.16 2.29
CA ALA A 86 -4.75 -12.84 1.00
C ALA A 86 -4.31 -11.90 -0.13
N LEU A 87 -4.81 -10.66 -0.13
CA LEU A 87 -4.34 -9.62 -1.05
C LEU A 87 -2.85 -9.30 -0.84
N GLU A 88 -2.44 -9.04 0.39
CA GLU A 88 -1.05 -8.69 0.68
C GLU A 88 -0.07 -9.81 0.32
N GLU A 89 -0.42 -11.06 0.61
CA GLU A 89 0.38 -12.22 0.20
C GLU A 89 0.47 -12.35 -1.32
N GLU A 90 -0.56 -11.97 -2.07
CA GLU A 90 -0.50 -11.95 -3.54
C GLU A 90 0.42 -10.83 -4.05
N LEU A 91 0.31 -9.62 -3.47
CA LEU A 91 1.14 -8.48 -3.86
C LEU A 91 2.64 -8.70 -3.56
N LYS A 92 2.98 -9.46 -2.51
CA LYS A 92 4.38 -9.83 -2.20
C LYS A 92 5.05 -10.67 -3.29
N LYS A 93 4.27 -11.38 -4.12
CA LYS A 93 4.82 -12.34 -5.11
C LYS A 93 5.37 -11.68 -6.37
N THR A 94 5.03 -10.42 -6.63
CA THR A 94 5.38 -9.73 -7.87
C THR A 94 6.31 -8.56 -7.57
N THR A 95 7.48 -8.54 -8.21
CA THR A 95 8.43 -7.43 -8.12
C THR A 95 8.26 -6.43 -9.26
N ILE A 96 8.81 -5.23 -9.09
CA ILE A 96 8.87 -4.23 -10.17
C ILE A 96 9.60 -4.79 -11.39
N LYS A 97 10.67 -5.57 -11.18
CA LYS A 97 11.38 -6.22 -12.29
C LYS A 97 10.48 -7.16 -13.08
N ASP A 98 9.64 -7.96 -12.42
CA ASP A 98 8.75 -8.90 -13.09
C ASP A 98 7.75 -8.19 -14.00
N LEU A 99 7.31 -6.99 -13.61
CA LEU A 99 6.44 -6.15 -14.45
C LEU A 99 7.19 -5.53 -15.63
N MET A 100 8.42 -5.08 -15.41
CA MET A 100 9.26 -4.53 -16.49
C MET A 100 9.55 -5.58 -17.57
N GLY A 101 9.67 -6.85 -17.21
CA GLY A 101 9.85 -7.95 -18.16
C GLY A 101 8.62 -8.28 -19.03
N LYS A 102 7.47 -7.65 -18.78
CA LYS A 102 6.21 -7.84 -19.53
C LYS A 102 5.89 -6.71 -20.51
N LEU A 103 6.75 -5.69 -20.59
CA LEU A 103 6.66 -4.57 -21.53
C LEU A 103 7.45 -4.90 -22.81
#